data_AF-A0A258PZE5-F1
#
_entry.id   AF-A0A258PZE5-F1
#
_cell.length_a   1.000
_cell.length_b   1.000
_cell.length_c   1.000
_cell.angle_alpha   90.00
_cell.angle_beta   90.00
_cell.angle_gamma   90.00
#
_symmetry.space_group_name_H-M   'P 1'
#
loop_
_entity.id
_entity.type
_entity.pdbx_description
1 polymer ?
#
loop_
_entity_poly.entity_id
_entity_poly.type
_entity_poly.pdbx_seq_one_letter_code
_entity_poly.pdbx_strand_id
1 'polypeptide(L)'
;VPAVIFAVPNQETRSNDYEVSIPKLASLYLTHSWNGEVKGLDAFGDKIPPVAPVFFAFRIMVGVGVLMLLVSWWARWQLRGASALPQWTAKVLVLMTFSGWIAVLSGWYVTEIGRQPYLVTGVLTTAQAVTTLPSNMVLSTLLAYIALYIGLLAAYIWAVFYFFLCGYGYCDVVLCCARWL
;
A
#
# COMPACT_ATOMS: atom_id res chain seq x y z
N VAL A 1 -15.50 19.48 3.87
CA VAL A 1 -15.54 18.50 2.76
C VAL A 1 -15.89 17.11 3.31
N PRO A 2 -16.80 16.34 2.67
CA PRO A 2 -17.14 15.00 3.14
C PRO A 2 -15.97 14.03 2.95
N ALA A 3 -15.71 13.18 3.95
CA ALA A 3 -14.77 12.06 3.79
C ALA A 3 -15.52 10.93 3.11
N VAL A 4 -15.33 10.81 1.80
CA VAL A 4 -15.81 9.65 1.06
C VAL A 4 -15.10 8.40 1.62
N ILE A 5 -15.80 7.32 1.94
CA ILE A 5 -15.21 6.04 2.41
C ILE A 5 -15.19 5.03 1.29
N PHE A 6 -16.20 5.04 0.42
CA PHE A 6 -16.20 4.35 -0.87
C PHE A 6 -16.79 5.27 -1.94
N ALA A 7 -16.14 5.34 -3.09
CA ALA A 7 -16.70 5.84 -4.35
C ALA A 7 -15.89 5.22 -5.49
N VAL A 8 -16.53 4.99 -6.62
CA VAL A 8 -15.88 4.72 -7.90
C VAL A 8 -15.84 6.06 -8.64
N PRO A 9 -14.73 6.82 -8.55
CA PRO A 9 -14.62 8.07 -9.28
C PRO A 9 -14.50 7.79 -10.78
N ASN A 10 -15.42 8.34 -11.56
CA ASN A 10 -15.42 8.24 -13.02
C ASN A 10 -14.74 9.50 -13.61
N GLN A 11 -13.69 9.29 -14.40
CA GLN A 11 -12.88 10.37 -14.98
C GLN A 11 -13.59 11.12 -16.11
N GLU A 12 -14.56 10.49 -16.79
CA GLU A 12 -15.27 11.11 -17.92
C GLU A 12 -16.41 12.02 -17.46
N THR A 13 -17.11 11.67 -16.37
CA THR A 13 -18.29 12.40 -15.88
C THR A 13 -17.97 13.39 -14.77
N ARG A 14 -16.72 13.41 -14.26
CA ARG A 14 -16.33 14.16 -13.05
C ARG A 14 -17.29 13.90 -11.87
N SER A 15 -17.88 12.70 -11.82
CA SER A 15 -18.81 12.27 -10.77
C SER A 15 -18.24 11.09 -9.98
N ASN A 16 -18.61 11.01 -8.71
CA ASN A 16 -18.36 9.86 -7.86
C ASN A 16 -19.59 8.96 -7.91
N ASP A 17 -19.50 7.84 -8.61
CA ASP A 17 -20.57 6.84 -8.56
C ASP A 17 -20.36 5.97 -7.31
N TYR A 18 -21.43 5.68 -6.57
CA TYR A 18 -21.41 4.92 -5.31
C TYR A 18 -20.67 5.58 -4.13
N GLU A 19 -21.01 6.84 -3.83
CA GLU A 19 -20.48 7.58 -2.69
C GLU A 19 -21.09 7.10 -1.35
N VAL A 20 -20.33 6.36 -0.54
CA VAL A 20 -20.57 6.23 0.91
C VAL A 20 -19.66 7.23 1.59
N SER A 21 -20.16 8.44 1.91
CA SER A 21 -19.38 9.46 2.59
C SER A 21 -19.81 9.67 4.04
N ILE A 22 -18.83 9.79 4.94
CA ILE A 22 -19.05 10.31 6.29
C ILE A 22 -18.77 11.82 6.25
N PRO A 23 -19.77 12.68 6.50
CA PRO A 23 -19.57 14.12 6.49
C PRO A 23 -18.55 14.55 7.57
N LYS A 24 -17.66 15.49 7.21
CA LYS A 24 -16.73 16.23 8.09
C LYS A 24 -15.48 15.52 8.64
N LEU A 25 -15.21 14.26 8.31
CA LEU A 25 -13.95 13.60 8.72
C LEU A 25 -12.71 14.12 7.96
N ALA A 26 -12.88 14.57 6.71
CA ALA A 26 -11.77 15.04 5.87
C ALA A 26 -11.27 16.43 6.27
N SER A 27 -12.14 17.35 6.72
CA SER A 27 -11.74 18.70 7.14
C SER A 27 -11.04 18.74 8.50
N LEU A 28 -11.31 17.77 9.39
CA LEU A 28 -10.61 17.68 10.67
C LEU A 28 -9.15 17.22 10.49
N TYR A 29 -8.89 16.29 9.56
CA TYR A 29 -7.54 15.74 9.30
C TYR A 29 -6.68 16.61 8.39
N LEU A 30 -7.25 17.19 7.31
CA LEU A 30 -6.49 17.96 6.32
C LEU A 30 -6.31 19.44 6.68
N THR A 31 -7.27 20.04 7.38
CA THR A 31 -7.28 21.50 7.61
C THR A 31 -7.23 21.86 9.10
N HIS A 32 -7.11 20.89 10.00
CA HIS A 32 -7.13 21.08 11.47
C HIS A 32 -8.24 22.03 11.95
N SER A 33 -9.33 22.13 11.19
CA SER A 33 -10.41 23.08 11.40
C SER A 33 -11.70 22.49 10.83
N TRP A 34 -12.79 22.66 11.59
CA TRP A 34 -14.10 22.08 11.26
C TRP A 34 -14.66 22.58 9.92
N ASN A 35 -14.23 23.75 9.45
CA ASN A 35 -14.71 24.46 8.27
C ASN A 35 -13.66 24.64 7.15
N GLY A 36 -12.55 23.90 7.17
CA GLY A 36 -11.56 24.02 6.11
C GLY A 36 -12.11 23.56 4.74
N GLU A 37 -12.12 24.48 3.78
CA GLU A 37 -12.41 24.19 2.39
C GLU A 37 -11.17 23.58 1.73
N VAL A 38 -11.26 22.30 1.36
CA VAL A 38 -10.27 21.69 0.47
C VAL A 38 -10.62 22.15 -0.94
N LYS A 39 -9.71 22.86 -1.59
CA LYS A 39 -9.87 23.26 -3.00
C LYS A 39 -10.19 22.00 -3.82
N GLY A 40 -11.35 22.00 -4.47
CA GLY A 40 -11.78 20.91 -5.35
C GLY A 40 -10.84 20.76 -6.55
N LEU A 41 -10.81 19.55 -7.12
CA LEU A 41 -10.02 19.20 -8.31
C LEU A 41 -10.28 20.14 -9.50
N ASP A 42 -11.44 20.80 -9.56
CA ASP A 42 -11.80 21.79 -10.57
C ASP A 42 -10.90 23.05 -10.56
N ALA A 43 -10.20 23.34 -9.45
CA ALA A 43 -9.29 24.47 -9.36
C ALA A 43 -7.91 24.21 -10.04
N PHE A 44 -7.63 22.97 -10.47
CA PHE A 44 -6.31 22.55 -10.96
C PHE A 44 -6.23 22.35 -12.50
N GLY A 45 -7.27 22.73 -13.26
CA GLY A 45 -7.26 22.73 -14.73
C GLY A 45 -7.17 21.32 -15.35
N ASP A 46 -6.62 21.21 -16.57
CA ASP A 46 -6.62 19.96 -17.35
C ASP A 46 -5.46 18.97 -17.03
N LYS A 47 -4.56 19.31 -16.10
CA LYS A 47 -3.40 18.49 -15.73
C LYS A 47 -3.62 17.76 -14.42
N ILE A 48 -4.68 16.96 -14.38
CA ILE A 48 -5.11 16.23 -13.19
C ILE A 48 -4.50 14.81 -13.22
N PRO A 49 -3.85 14.33 -12.14
CA PRO A 49 -3.43 12.93 -12.04
C PRO A 49 -4.62 11.98 -12.12
N PRO A 50 -4.42 10.70 -12.47
CA PRO A 50 -5.51 9.75 -12.46
C PRO A 50 -6.08 9.60 -11.03
N VAL A 51 -7.28 10.13 -10.81
CA VAL A 51 -7.89 10.25 -9.47
C VAL A 51 -8.33 8.91 -8.89
N ALA A 52 -8.79 7.97 -9.73
CA ALA A 52 -9.33 6.70 -9.27
C ALA A 52 -8.29 5.80 -8.58
N PRO A 53 -7.10 5.57 -9.16
CA PRO A 53 -6.09 4.74 -8.51
C PRO A 53 -5.57 5.34 -7.20
N VAL A 54 -5.38 6.66 -7.14
CA VAL A 54 -4.95 7.37 -5.92
C VAL A 54 -6.01 7.28 -4.83
N PHE A 55 -7.28 7.41 -5.19
CA PHE A 55 -8.41 7.30 -4.27
C PHE A 55 -8.47 5.91 -3.60
N PHE A 56 -8.32 4.83 -4.37
CA PHE A 56 -8.32 3.47 -3.80
C PHE A 56 -7.06 3.19 -2.98
N ALA A 57 -5.88 3.58 -3.47
CA ALA A 57 -4.63 3.39 -2.75
C ALA A 57 -4.61 4.09 -1.39
N PHE A 58 -5.17 5.30 -1.28
CA PHE A 58 -5.30 6.01 -0.01
C PHE A 58 -6.15 5.24 1.00
N ARG A 59 -7.26 4.64 0.55
CA ARG A 59 -8.15 3.85 1.42
C ARG A 59 -7.53 2.54 1.85
N ILE A 60 -6.80 1.87 0.97
CA ILE A 60 -6.07 0.65 1.34
C ILE A 60 -5.02 1.00 2.40
N MET A 61 -4.25 2.08 2.20
CA MET A 61 -3.26 2.55 3.17
C MET A 61 -3.87 2.83 4.55
N VAL A 62 -4.93 3.66 4.60
CA VAL A 62 -5.59 4.02 5.86
C VAL A 62 -6.28 2.80 6.48
N GLY A 63 -6.97 2.00 5.68
CA GLY A 63 -7.67 0.80 6.12
C GLY A 63 -6.72 -0.22 6.75
N VAL A 64 -5.57 -0.48 6.13
CA VAL A 64 -4.54 -1.36 6.68
C VAL A 64 -3.93 -0.76 7.95
N GLY A 65 -3.63 0.54 7.97
CA GLY A 65 -3.09 1.21 9.17
C GLY A 65 -4.04 1.13 10.38
N VAL A 66 -5.33 1.37 10.17
CA VAL A 66 -6.34 1.23 11.23
C VAL A 66 -6.53 -0.24 11.63
N LEU A 67 -6.53 -1.17 10.68
CA LEU A 67 -6.61 -2.60 10.95
C LEU A 67 -5.45 -3.06 11.85
N MET A 68 -4.22 -2.61 11.59
CA MET A 68 -3.05 -2.93 12.41
C MET A 68 -3.22 -2.45 13.86
N LEU A 69 -3.74 -1.23 14.06
CA LEU A 69 -4.02 -0.69 15.40
C LEU A 69 -5.11 -1.50 16.12
N LEU A 70 -6.19 -1.85 15.44
CA LEU A 70 -7.28 -2.64 16.00
C LEU A 70 -6.81 -4.03 16.42
N VAL A 71 -6.04 -4.71 15.57
CA VAL A 71 -5.47 -6.03 15.90
C VAL A 71 -4.51 -5.95 17.08
N SER A 72 -3.66 -4.91 17.14
CA SER A 72 -2.75 -4.68 18.27
C SER A 72 -3.51 -4.50 19.59
N TRP A 73 -4.54 -3.66 19.59
CA TRP A 73 -5.37 -3.42 20.77
C TRP A 73 -6.13 -4.67 21.21
N TRP A 74 -6.70 -5.39 20.24
CA TRP A 74 -7.43 -6.64 20.47
C TRP A 74 -6.55 -7.73 21.07
N ALA A 75 -5.32 -7.91 20.55
CA ALA A 75 -4.35 -8.85 21.09
C ALA A 75 -3.92 -8.43 22.52
N ARG A 76 -3.68 -7.14 22.76
CA ARG A 76 -3.34 -6.63 24.09
C ARG A 76 -4.45 -6.86 25.11
N TRP A 77 -5.71 -6.68 24.71
CA TRP A 77 -6.87 -6.88 25.57
C TRP A 77 -7.03 -8.34 25.99
N GLN A 78 -6.89 -9.30 25.07
CA GLN A 78 -6.90 -10.73 25.39
C GLN A 78 -5.77 -11.11 26.36
N LEU A 79 -4.59 -10.50 26.21
CA LEU A 79 -3.45 -10.74 27.08
C LEU A 79 -3.61 -10.15 28.50
N ARG A 80 -4.61 -9.30 28.75
CA ARG A 80 -4.85 -8.75 30.11
C ARG A 80 -5.42 -9.78 31.09
N GLY A 81 -6.11 -10.81 30.59
CA GLY A 81 -6.79 -11.81 31.42
C GLY A 81 -6.33 -13.26 31.19
N ALA A 82 -5.37 -13.47 30.29
CA ALA A 82 -4.90 -14.81 29.92
C ALA A 82 -3.37 -14.87 29.93
N SER A 83 -2.82 -16.03 30.30
CA SER A 83 -1.39 -16.30 30.24
C SER A 83 -0.86 -16.50 28.82
N ALA A 84 -1.74 -16.81 27.86
CA ALA A 84 -1.40 -17.04 26.46
C ALA A 84 -2.49 -16.53 25.51
N LEU A 85 -2.09 -16.18 24.29
CA LEU A 85 -3.01 -15.77 23.23
C LEU A 85 -3.69 -17.01 22.62
N PRO A 86 -5.00 -16.92 22.27
CA PRO A 86 -5.67 -17.94 21.46
C PRO A 86 -4.93 -18.18 20.15
N GLN A 87 -4.89 -19.44 19.70
CA GLN A 87 -4.19 -19.82 18.46
C GLN A 87 -4.65 -19.02 17.24
N TRP A 88 -5.93 -18.65 17.18
CA TRP A 88 -6.46 -17.83 16.10
C TRP A 88 -5.88 -16.41 16.10
N THR A 89 -5.83 -15.75 17.26
CA THR A 89 -5.22 -14.42 17.42
C THR A 89 -3.73 -14.45 17.06
N ALA A 90 -3.02 -15.51 17.44
CA ALA A 90 -1.62 -15.70 17.05
C ALA A 90 -1.44 -15.81 15.52
N LYS A 91 -2.30 -16.59 14.83
CA LYS A 91 -2.29 -16.70 13.36
C LYS A 91 -2.56 -15.35 12.69
N VAL A 92 -3.51 -14.56 13.22
CA VAL A 92 -3.79 -13.21 12.71
C VAL A 92 -2.57 -12.30 12.87
N LEU A 93 -1.88 -12.34 14.01
CA LEU A 93 -0.66 -11.56 14.23
C LEU A 93 0.47 -11.94 13.25
N VAL A 94 0.64 -13.22 12.94
CA VAL A 94 1.60 -13.68 11.93
C VAL A 94 1.26 -13.09 10.56
N LEU A 95 -0.03 -13.14 10.16
CA LEU A 95 -0.48 -12.56 8.89
C LEU A 95 -0.28 -11.04 8.85
N MET A 96 -0.46 -10.35 9.98
CA MET A 96 -0.24 -8.90 10.08
C MET A 96 1.23 -8.50 9.84
N THR A 97 2.20 -9.40 9.95
CA THR A 97 3.60 -9.11 9.58
C THR A 97 3.73 -8.64 8.12
N PHE A 98 2.88 -9.15 7.23
CA PHE A 98 2.87 -8.77 5.81
C PHE A 98 2.02 -7.53 5.51
N SER A 99 1.15 -7.11 6.44
CA SER A 99 0.28 -5.95 6.25
C SER A 99 1.06 -4.64 6.06
N GLY A 100 2.22 -4.51 6.70
CA GLY A 100 3.10 -3.36 6.54
C GLY A 100 3.58 -3.15 5.10
N TRP A 101 3.83 -4.23 4.35
CA TRP A 101 4.19 -4.13 2.93
C TRP A 101 3.07 -3.49 2.11
N ILE A 102 1.84 -3.91 2.35
CA ILE A 102 0.66 -3.38 1.65
C ILE A 102 0.47 -1.90 1.96
N ALA A 103 0.60 -1.51 3.24
CA ALA A 103 0.48 -0.12 3.66
C ALA A 103 1.56 0.78 3.00
N VAL A 104 2.82 0.32 2.99
CA VAL A 104 3.93 1.07 2.40
C VAL A 104 3.78 1.20 0.88
N LEU A 105 3.47 0.11 0.17
CA LEU A 105 3.26 0.13 -1.28
C LEU A 105 2.10 1.05 -1.66
N SER A 106 1.00 1.01 -0.90
CA SER A 106 -0.15 1.89 -1.12
C SER A 106 0.19 3.35 -0.89
N GLY A 107 0.98 3.66 0.16
CA GLY A 107 1.44 5.02 0.44
C GLY A 107 2.33 5.58 -0.67
N TRP A 108 3.30 4.79 -1.14
CA TRP A 108 4.14 5.14 -2.29
C TRP A 108 3.31 5.37 -3.55
N TYR A 109 2.29 4.55 -3.77
CA TYR A 109 1.40 4.70 -4.91
C TYR A 109 0.62 6.02 -4.85
N VAL A 110 0.10 6.39 -3.68
CA VAL A 110 -0.59 7.68 -3.48
C VAL A 110 0.34 8.86 -3.77
N THR A 111 1.58 8.83 -3.26
CA THR A 111 2.52 9.95 -3.41
C THR A 111 3.07 10.06 -4.83
N GLU A 112 3.40 8.94 -5.47
CA GLU A 112 4.06 8.94 -6.78
C GLU A 112 3.06 9.19 -7.92
N ILE A 113 1.91 8.51 -7.88
CA ILE A 113 0.86 8.69 -8.88
C ILE A 113 0.12 10.02 -8.66
N GLY A 114 -0.03 10.46 -7.41
CA GLY A 114 -0.62 11.76 -7.08
C GLY A 114 0.19 12.96 -7.57
N ARG A 115 1.49 12.77 -7.86
CA ARG A 115 2.38 13.83 -8.39
C ARG A 115 2.38 13.91 -9.92
N GLN A 116 1.88 12.90 -10.62
CA GLN A 116 1.72 12.94 -12.08
C GLN A 116 0.85 14.15 -12.47
N PRO A 117 1.15 14.87 -13.57
CA PRO A 117 2.14 14.60 -14.63
C PRO A 117 3.51 15.26 -14.39
N TYR A 118 3.80 15.76 -13.18
CA TYR A 118 5.00 16.52 -12.90
C TYR A 118 6.06 15.69 -12.18
N LEU A 119 7.33 15.91 -12.51
CA LEU A 119 8.45 15.50 -11.67
C LEU A 119 8.78 16.61 -10.67
N VAL A 120 8.86 17.84 -11.18
CA VAL A 120 9.01 19.07 -10.39
C VAL A 120 7.86 19.99 -10.76
N THR A 121 7.03 20.32 -9.77
CA THR A 121 5.83 21.13 -9.96
C THR A 121 6.18 22.49 -10.57
N GLY A 122 5.55 22.81 -11.70
CA GLY A 122 5.77 24.08 -12.42
C GLY A 122 7.05 24.16 -13.23
N VAL A 123 7.91 23.13 -13.25
CA VAL A 123 9.20 23.16 -13.96
C VAL A 123 9.32 22.05 -15.00
N LEU A 124 9.11 20.79 -14.62
CA LEU A 124 9.39 19.63 -15.49
C LEU A 124 8.28 18.59 -15.44
N THR A 125 7.72 18.25 -16.60
CA THR A 125 6.74 17.16 -16.74
C THR A 125 7.44 15.82 -16.98
N THR A 126 6.77 14.72 -16.62
CA THR A 126 7.27 13.36 -16.90
C THR A 126 7.46 13.12 -18.39
N ALA A 127 6.58 13.64 -19.24
CA ALA A 127 6.69 13.54 -20.69
C ALA A 127 7.95 14.21 -21.26
N GLN A 128 8.41 15.31 -20.64
CA GLN A 128 9.64 16.00 -21.05
C GLN A 128 10.91 15.31 -20.56
N ALA A 129 10.82 14.46 -19.53
CA ALA A 129 11.97 13.76 -18.96
C ALA A 129 12.25 12.39 -19.63
N VAL A 130 11.34 11.89 -20.48
CA VAL A 130 11.52 10.62 -21.20
C VAL A 130 12.59 10.78 -22.28
N THR A 131 13.56 9.87 -22.30
CA THR A 131 14.63 9.84 -23.31
C THR A 131 14.16 9.21 -24.62
N THR A 132 14.85 9.50 -25.72
CA THR A 132 14.52 8.99 -27.06
C THR A 132 15.04 7.57 -27.32
N LEU A 133 15.18 6.74 -26.28
CA LEU A 133 15.69 5.38 -26.41
C LEU A 133 14.65 4.47 -27.11
N PRO A 134 15.11 3.50 -27.91
CA PRO A 134 14.20 2.54 -28.53
C PRO A 134 13.49 1.71 -27.44
N SER A 135 12.16 1.58 -27.57
CA SER A 135 11.29 0.91 -26.62
C SER A 135 11.72 -0.54 -26.31
N ASN A 136 12.27 -1.24 -27.29
CA ASN A 136 12.77 -2.61 -27.13
C ASN A 136 13.94 -2.71 -26.13
N MET A 137 14.83 -1.70 -26.07
CA MET A 137 15.93 -1.68 -25.09
C MET A 137 15.42 -1.40 -23.67
N VAL A 138 14.41 -0.52 -23.55
CA VAL A 138 13.79 -0.22 -22.25
C VAL A 138 13.06 -1.46 -21.72
N LEU A 139 12.33 -2.16 -22.58
CA LEU A 139 11.62 -3.38 -22.18
C LEU A 139 12.58 -4.50 -21.79
N SER A 140 13.63 -4.73 -22.58
CA SER A 140 14.59 -5.80 -22.29
C SER A 140 15.33 -5.57 -20.97
N THR A 141 15.77 -4.32 -20.71
CA THR A 141 16.42 -3.96 -19.44
C THR A 141 15.45 -4.03 -18.26
N LEU A 142 14.20 -3.58 -18.42
CA LEU A 142 13.16 -3.71 -17.39
C LEU A 142 12.92 -5.18 -17.02
N LEU A 143 12.79 -6.07 -18.01
CA LEU A 143 12.62 -7.50 -17.78
C LEU A 143 13.84 -8.11 -17.09
N ALA A 144 15.06 -7.70 -17.46
CA ALA A 144 16.27 -8.15 -16.80
C ALA A 144 16.31 -7.74 -15.31
N TYR A 145 15.92 -6.50 -14.99
CA TYR A 145 15.82 -6.04 -13.61
C TYR A 145 14.75 -6.78 -12.81
N ILE A 146 13.57 -7.03 -13.41
CA ILE A 146 12.50 -7.81 -12.78
C ILE A 146 13.01 -9.23 -12.46
N ALA A 147 13.63 -9.90 -13.43
CA ALA A 147 14.17 -11.25 -13.23
C ALA A 147 15.24 -11.27 -12.12
N LEU A 148 16.15 -10.30 -12.12
CA LEU A 148 17.18 -10.17 -11.09
C LEU A 148 16.57 -9.98 -9.70
N TYR A 149 15.59 -9.10 -9.55
CA TYR A 149 14.96 -8.84 -8.25
C TYR A 149 14.10 -10.01 -7.76
N ILE A 150 13.43 -10.74 -8.66
CA ILE A 150 12.74 -11.98 -8.29
C ILE A 150 13.75 -13.02 -7.79
N GLY A 151 14.86 -13.19 -8.50
CA GLY A 151 15.93 -14.11 -8.08
C GLY A 151 16.52 -13.73 -6.72
N LEU A 152 16.80 -12.45 -6.51
CA LEU A 152 17.33 -11.95 -5.24
C LEU A 152 16.32 -12.12 -4.09
N LEU A 153 15.05 -11.83 -4.33
CA LEU A 153 13.99 -12.00 -3.32
C LEU A 153 13.82 -13.48 -2.95
N ALA A 154 13.83 -14.38 -3.95
CA ALA A 154 13.75 -15.82 -3.71
C ALA A 154 14.96 -16.34 -2.91
N ALA A 155 16.17 -15.91 -3.25
CA ALA A 155 17.38 -16.25 -2.52
C ALA A 155 17.36 -15.72 -1.08
N TYR A 156 16.88 -14.49 -0.87
CA TYR A 156 16.72 -13.90 0.46
C TYR A 156 15.73 -14.69 1.32
N ILE A 157 14.55 -14.98 0.78
CA ILE A 157 13.52 -15.77 1.49
C ILE A 157 14.08 -17.15 1.84
N TRP A 158 14.73 -17.82 0.89
CA TRP A 158 15.37 -19.11 1.12
C TRP A 158 16.43 -19.05 2.22
N ALA A 159 17.30 -18.03 2.22
CA ALA A 159 18.32 -17.86 3.24
C ALA A 159 17.69 -17.64 4.63
N VAL A 160 16.66 -16.81 4.75
CA VAL A 160 15.97 -16.57 6.03
C VAL A 160 15.35 -17.86 6.58
N PHE A 161 14.67 -18.64 5.75
CA PHE A 161 14.12 -19.93 6.17
C PHE A 161 15.21 -20.94 6.53
N TYR A 162 16.30 -20.99 5.77
CA TYR A 162 17.44 -21.84 6.06
C TYR A 162 18.04 -21.53 7.44
N PHE A 163 18.28 -20.26 7.75
CA PHE A 163 18.79 -19.85 9.07
C PHE A 163 17.81 -20.15 10.20
N PHE A 164 16.52 -19.92 10.00
CA PHE A 164 15.50 -20.23 11.01
C PHE A 164 15.41 -21.73 11.30
N LEU A 165 15.42 -22.58 10.27
CA LEU A 165 15.28 -24.03 10.43
C LEU A 165 16.57 -24.69 10.96
N CYS A 166 17.73 -24.25 10.48
CA CYS A 166 19.03 -24.74 10.93
C CYS A 166 19.32 -24.33 12.38
N GLY A 167 18.88 -23.14 12.81
CA GLY A 167 18.99 -22.69 14.21
C GLY A 167 18.21 -23.53 15.23
N TYR A 168 17.19 -24.28 14.78
CA TYR A 168 16.42 -25.22 15.60
C TYR A 168 16.90 -26.68 15.49
N GLY A 169 18.04 -26.94 14.84
CA GLY A 169 18.61 -28.29 14.70
C GLY A 169 17.97 -29.17 13.61
N TYR A 170 17.12 -28.60 12.75
CA TYR A 170 16.51 -29.30 11.61
C TYR A 170 17.28 -28.96 10.32
N CYS A 171 18.36 -29.71 10.02
CA CYS A 171 19.18 -29.50 8.82
C CYS A 171 18.63 -30.14 7.53
N ASP A 172 17.51 -30.86 7.60
CA ASP A 172 16.87 -31.46 6.42
C ASP A 172 15.68 -30.61 5.95
N VAL A 173 16.00 -29.58 5.16
CA VAL A 173 15.06 -28.57 4.59
C VAL A 173 13.89 -29.23 3.84
N VAL A 174 14.12 -30.38 3.21
CA VAL A 174 13.14 -31.06 2.35
C VAL A 174 12.08 -31.82 3.17
N LEU A 175 12.45 -32.43 4.29
CA LEU A 175 11.50 -33.20 5.12
C LEU A 175 10.61 -32.31 6.00
N CYS A 176 11.09 -31.13 6.42
CA CYS A 176 10.33 -30.25 7.30
C CYS A 176 9.19 -29.52 6.54
N CYS A 177 9.43 -29.14 5.28
CA CYS A 177 8.43 -28.48 4.43
C CYS A 177 7.25 -29.42 4.10
N ALA A 178 7.52 -30.71 3.90
CA ALA A 178 6.50 -31.74 3.62
C ALA A 178 5.61 -32.09 4.83
N ARG A 179 5.92 -31.60 6.03
CA ARG A 179 5.15 -31.88 7.27
C ARG A 179 4.25 -30.72 7.69
N TRP A 180 4.36 -29.59 7.00
CA TRP A 180 3.55 -28.38 7.23
C TRP A 180 2.53 -28.10 6.11
N LEU A 181 2.57 -28.85 5.00
CA LEU A 181 1.51 -28.96 3.99
C LEU A 181 0.63 -30.18 4.31
#